data_AF-A0A1G5NDL3-F1
#
_entry.id   AF-A0A1G5NDL3-F1
#
_cell.length_a   1.000
_cell.length_b   1.000
_cell.length_c   1.000
_cell.angle_alpha   90.00
_cell.angle_beta   90.00
_cell.angle_gamma   90.00
#
_symmetry.space_group_name_H-M   'P 1'
#
loop_
_entity.id
_entity.type
_entity.pdbx_description
1 polymer ?
#
loop_
_entity_poly.entity_id
_entity_poly.type
_entity_poly.pdbx_seq_one_letter_code
_entity_poly.pdbx_strand_id
1 'polypeptide(L)'
;MKLSPQDIEPSEALLAVFREIKHHQGTGRKNFVIRVPVDLIEYLFAGVGVKSGMSKVKLERQLAELKVSGFGDADGRVLRRYLSGQSRMAWDTFHRLVFWAFTKGWISDWVFRDLLMRAHVREAAQLSARKIVNRLKRQVSAKTLNGHDIVQCFYDAYLLKQREREQGLVSRLRVNSSNRELARLLGFESFPNE
;
A
#
# COMPACT_ATOMS: atom_id res chain seq x y z
N MET A 1 0.58 15.03 7.03
CA MET A 1 0.78 14.21 8.25
C MET A 1 2.01 13.35 8.00
N LYS A 2 3.17 13.73 8.53
CA LYS A 2 4.39 12.89 8.47
C LYS A 2 4.23 11.85 9.57
N LEU A 3 4.12 10.59 9.20
CA LEU A 3 4.13 9.50 10.16
C LEU A 3 5.57 9.10 10.31
N SER A 4 6.13 9.38 11.47
CA SER A 4 7.47 8.96 11.83
C SER A 4 7.45 7.44 12.05
N PRO A 5 8.51 6.70 11.72
CA PRO A 5 8.65 5.31 12.17
C PRO A 5 8.48 5.15 13.69
N GLN A 6 8.70 6.24 14.45
CA GLN A 6 8.50 6.33 15.88
C GLN A 6 7.02 6.23 16.31
N ASP A 7 6.07 6.39 15.38
CA ASP A 7 4.63 6.27 15.67
C ASP A 7 4.15 4.80 15.62
N ILE A 8 4.99 3.85 15.18
CA ILE A 8 4.68 2.42 15.13
C ILE A 8 5.44 1.73 16.24
N GLU A 9 4.71 1.22 17.22
CA GLU A 9 5.28 0.49 18.35
C GLU A 9 6.05 -0.77 17.87
N PRO A 10 7.22 -1.10 18.46
CA PRO A 10 7.99 -2.28 18.09
C PRO A 10 7.18 -3.58 18.13
N SER A 11 6.24 -3.69 19.07
CA SER A 11 5.33 -4.83 19.19
C SER A 11 4.38 -4.94 17.98
N GLU A 12 3.86 -3.81 17.48
CA GLU A 12 3.00 -3.76 16.30
C GLU A 12 3.77 -4.12 15.03
N ALA A 13 4.99 -3.57 14.88
CA ALA A 13 5.88 -3.90 13.78
C ALA A 13 6.18 -5.41 13.73
N LEU A 14 6.52 -5.99 14.90
CA LEU A 14 6.78 -7.41 15.06
C LEU A 14 5.54 -8.25 14.67
N LEU A 15 4.37 -7.92 15.21
CA LEU A 15 3.12 -8.61 14.92
C LEU A 15 2.73 -8.51 13.44
N ALA A 16 2.91 -7.35 12.81
CA ALA A 16 2.63 -7.14 11.40
C ALA A 16 3.48 -8.08 10.52
N VAL A 17 4.79 -8.16 10.80
CA VAL A 17 5.70 -9.05 10.05
C VAL A 17 5.36 -10.52 10.29
N PHE A 18 5.08 -10.92 11.54
CA PHE A 18 4.70 -12.30 11.84
C PHE A 18 3.42 -12.73 11.15
N ARG A 19 2.39 -11.86 11.12
CA ARG A 19 1.15 -12.13 10.40
C ARG A 19 1.41 -12.41 8.92
N GLU A 20 2.25 -11.62 8.28
CA GLU A 20 2.63 -11.80 6.87
C GLU A 20 3.42 -13.09 6.63
N ILE A 21 4.33 -13.46 7.53
CA ILE A 21 5.06 -14.74 7.46
C ILE A 21 4.10 -15.92 7.62
N LYS A 22 3.21 -15.88 8.62
CA LYS A 22 2.22 -16.95 8.87
C LYS A 22 1.25 -17.08 7.70
N HIS A 23 0.78 -15.97 7.16
CA HIS A 23 -0.07 -15.97 5.97
C HIS A 23 0.65 -16.63 4.79
N HIS A 24 1.92 -16.25 4.52
CA HIS A 24 2.71 -16.87 3.47
C HIS A 24 2.88 -18.39 3.66
N GLN A 25 3.19 -18.84 4.88
CA GLN A 25 3.30 -20.26 5.22
C GLN A 25 2.00 -21.01 4.92
N GLY A 26 0.85 -20.43 5.29
CA GLY A 26 -0.48 -20.99 4.99
C GLY A 26 -0.79 -21.10 3.50
N THR A 27 -0.12 -20.32 2.62
CA THR A 27 -0.34 -20.41 1.18
C THR A 27 0.39 -21.57 0.49
N GLY A 28 1.38 -22.20 1.14
CA GLY A 28 2.21 -23.26 0.55
C GLY A 28 3.08 -22.84 -0.64
N ARG A 29 3.15 -21.54 -0.97
CA ARG A 29 3.88 -21.07 -2.16
C ARG A 29 5.38 -21.01 -1.91
N LYS A 30 6.18 -21.34 -2.94
CA LYS A 30 7.64 -21.22 -2.91
C LYS A 30 8.13 -19.78 -2.73
N ASN A 31 7.45 -18.81 -3.35
CA ASN A 31 7.86 -17.41 -3.36
C ASN A 31 6.96 -16.55 -2.48
N PHE A 32 7.57 -15.64 -1.71
CA PHE A 32 6.85 -14.62 -0.96
C PHE A 32 6.33 -13.56 -1.94
N VAL A 33 5.03 -13.34 -1.97
CA VAL A 33 4.38 -12.42 -2.90
C VAL A 33 4.09 -11.10 -2.20
N ILE A 34 4.51 -9.99 -2.81
CA ILE A 34 4.24 -8.64 -2.31
C ILE A 34 3.06 -8.06 -3.10
N ARG A 35 1.87 -8.14 -2.51
CA ARG A 35 0.60 -7.71 -3.09
C ARG A 35 -0.35 -7.29 -1.99
N VAL A 36 -1.29 -6.42 -2.33
CA VAL A 36 -2.26 -5.88 -1.37
C VAL A 36 -3.09 -7.04 -0.80
N PRO A 37 -3.16 -7.18 0.54
CA PRO A 37 -4.04 -8.13 1.21
C PRO A 37 -5.52 -7.89 0.86
N VAL A 38 -6.29 -8.98 0.72
CA VAL A 38 -7.71 -8.92 0.31
C VAL A 38 -8.54 -8.09 1.30
N ASP A 39 -8.24 -8.17 2.60
CA ASP A 39 -8.90 -7.41 3.66
C ASP A 39 -8.80 -5.88 3.45
N LEU A 40 -7.67 -5.38 2.95
CA LEU A 40 -7.54 -3.95 2.63
C LEU A 40 -8.33 -3.55 1.38
N ILE A 41 -8.41 -4.46 0.41
CA ILE A 41 -9.22 -4.27 -0.80
C ILE A 41 -10.70 -4.21 -0.42
N GLU A 42 -11.17 -5.17 0.37
CA GLU A 42 -12.53 -5.22 0.89
C GLU A 42 -12.86 -3.96 1.70
N TYR A 43 -11.95 -3.52 2.57
CA TYR A 43 -12.16 -2.32 3.37
C TYR A 43 -12.32 -1.05 2.52
N LEU A 44 -11.46 -0.86 1.50
CA LEU A 44 -11.62 0.23 0.54
C LEU A 44 -12.99 0.19 -0.14
N PHE A 45 -13.39 -0.97 -0.68
CA PHE A 45 -14.62 -1.08 -1.43
C PHE A 45 -15.88 -1.06 -0.56
N ALA A 46 -15.80 -1.49 0.70
CA ALA A 46 -16.86 -1.29 1.69
C ALA A 46 -17.05 0.20 1.95
N GLY A 47 -15.96 0.96 2.17
CA GLY A 47 -16.02 2.41 2.34
C GLY A 47 -16.63 3.12 1.12
N VAL A 48 -16.21 2.74 -0.09
CA VAL A 48 -16.79 3.25 -1.34
C VAL A 48 -18.27 2.91 -1.45
N GLY A 49 -18.66 1.66 -1.18
CA GLY A 49 -20.04 1.20 -1.28
C GLY A 49 -20.98 1.96 -0.34
N VAL A 50 -20.58 2.13 0.92
CA VAL A 50 -21.37 2.85 1.94
C VAL A 50 -21.59 4.31 1.55
N LYS A 51 -20.55 5.00 1.08
CA LYS A 51 -20.63 6.44 0.83
C LYS A 51 -21.19 6.79 -0.55
N SER A 52 -20.90 5.99 -1.58
CA SER A 52 -21.32 6.30 -2.96
C SER A 52 -22.63 5.64 -3.37
N GLY A 53 -23.09 4.60 -2.66
CA GLY A 53 -24.26 3.80 -3.03
C GLY A 53 -24.12 3.06 -4.37
N MET A 54 -22.91 2.97 -4.93
CA MET A 54 -22.68 2.37 -6.24
C MET A 54 -22.70 0.85 -6.20
N SER A 55 -23.31 0.24 -7.22
CA SER A 55 -23.13 -1.19 -7.49
C SER A 55 -21.69 -1.48 -7.94
N LYS A 56 -21.23 -2.73 -7.72
CA LYS A 56 -19.90 -3.18 -8.15
C LYS A 56 -19.64 -2.95 -9.65
N VAL A 57 -20.65 -3.19 -10.49
CA VAL A 57 -20.58 -2.99 -11.95
C VAL A 57 -20.44 -1.51 -12.29
N LYS A 58 -21.23 -0.64 -11.65
CA LYS A 58 -21.15 0.82 -11.86
C LYS A 58 -19.79 1.38 -11.46
N LEU A 59 -19.25 0.90 -10.34
CA LEU A 59 -17.92 1.29 -9.87
C LEU A 59 -16.82 0.86 -10.86
N GLU A 60 -16.85 -0.39 -11.33
CA GLU A 60 -15.88 -0.85 -12.32
C GLU A 60 -15.92 -0.05 -13.62
N ARG A 61 -17.12 0.28 -14.09
CA ARG A 61 -17.28 1.13 -15.27
C ARG A 61 -16.61 2.49 -15.09
N GLN A 62 -16.79 3.12 -13.93
CA GLN A 62 -16.12 4.40 -13.65
C GLN A 62 -14.60 4.24 -13.54
N LEU A 63 -14.10 3.16 -12.95
CA LEU A 63 -12.66 2.90 -12.88
C LEU A 63 -12.04 2.64 -14.27
N ALA A 64 -12.79 1.98 -15.16
CA ALA A 64 -12.40 1.75 -16.55
C ALA A 64 -12.40 3.06 -17.37
N GLU A 65 -13.43 3.89 -17.23
CA GLU A 65 -13.51 5.21 -17.85
C GLU A 65 -12.35 6.13 -17.39
N LEU A 66 -11.94 6.03 -16.12
CA LEU A 66 -10.78 6.72 -15.56
C LEU A 66 -9.43 6.09 -15.94
N LYS A 67 -9.44 5.02 -16.74
CA LYS A 67 -8.25 4.27 -17.18
C LYS A 67 -7.34 3.85 -16.03
N VAL A 68 -7.93 3.48 -14.89
CA VAL A 68 -7.15 2.98 -13.75
C VAL A 68 -6.52 1.65 -14.12
N SER A 69 -5.19 1.57 -14.06
CA SER A 69 -4.43 0.36 -14.39
C SER A 69 -4.97 -0.85 -13.64
N GLY A 70 -5.32 -1.91 -14.37
CA GLY A 70 -5.94 -3.12 -13.83
C GLY A 70 -7.45 -3.21 -14.02
N PHE A 71 -8.13 -2.14 -14.46
CA PHE A 71 -9.58 -2.10 -14.74
C PHE A 71 -9.86 -1.80 -16.23
N GLY A 72 -9.25 -2.57 -17.13
CA GLY A 72 -9.38 -2.33 -18.58
C GLY A 72 -10.77 -2.66 -19.15
N ASP A 73 -11.45 -3.64 -18.56
CA ASP A 73 -12.78 -4.09 -18.99
C ASP A 73 -13.83 -3.74 -17.95
N ALA A 74 -14.94 -3.13 -18.39
CA ALA A 74 -16.03 -2.65 -17.54
C ALA A 74 -17.11 -3.72 -17.29
N ASP A 75 -16.74 -4.98 -17.06
CA ASP A 75 -17.68 -6.12 -16.97
C ASP A 75 -17.97 -6.63 -15.55
N GLY A 76 -17.44 -5.98 -14.50
CA GLY A 76 -17.63 -6.42 -13.13
C GLY A 76 -16.70 -7.56 -12.71
N ARG A 77 -15.84 -8.09 -13.59
CA ARG A 77 -15.04 -9.30 -13.34
C ARG A 77 -13.76 -9.01 -12.58
N VAL A 78 -13.15 -7.85 -12.82
CA VAL A 78 -11.86 -7.48 -12.23
C VAL A 78 -11.98 -7.28 -10.72
N LEU A 79 -12.94 -6.48 -10.28
CA LEU A 79 -13.26 -6.24 -8.88
C LEU A 79 -13.69 -7.52 -8.20
N ARG A 80 -14.53 -8.34 -8.84
CA ARG A 80 -14.92 -9.66 -8.30
C ARG A 80 -13.70 -10.54 -8.06
N ARG A 81 -12.72 -10.56 -8.98
CA ARG A 81 -11.48 -11.32 -8.82
C ARG A 81 -10.57 -10.78 -7.71
N TYR A 82 -10.53 -9.46 -7.52
CA TYR A 82 -9.78 -8.88 -6.41
C TYR A 82 -10.43 -9.16 -5.06
N LEU A 83 -11.75 -9.00 -4.96
CA LEU A 83 -12.51 -9.26 -3.73
C LEU A 83 -12.53 -10.75 -3.35
N SER A 84 -12.57 -11.65 -4.33
CA SER A 84 -12.49 -13.09 -4.08
C SER A 84 -11.07 -13.59 -3.80
N GLY A 85 -10.06 -12.73 -3.91
CA GLY A 85 -8.64 -13.11 -3.82
C GLY A 85 -8.13 -13.96 -4.99
N GLN A 86 -8.93 -14.19 -6.02
CA GLN A 86 -8.53 -14.88 -7.25
C GLN A 86 -7.42 -14.12 -7.99
N SER A 87 -7.48 -12.79 -7.96
CA SER A 87 -6.43 -11.91 -8.46
C SER A 87 -5.82 -11.09 -7.31
N ARG A 88 -4.54 -10.73 -7.45
CA ARG A 88 -3.80 -9.98 -6.45
C ARG A 88 -3.46 -8.60 -6.97
N MET A 89 -3.90 -7.56 -6.25
CA MET A 89 -3.67 -6.18 -6.64
C MET A 89 -2.24 -5.74 -6.28
N ALA A 90 -1.60 -5.00 -7.20
CA ALA A 90 -0.33 -4.35 -6.92
C ALA A 90 -0.53 -3.14 -5.98
N TRP A 91 0.47 -2.85 -5.13
CA TRP A 91 0.41 -1.73 -4.19
C TRP A 91 0.24 -0.37 -4.89
N ASP A 92 0.90 -0.14 -6.02
CA ASP A 92 0.74 1.09 -6.80
C ASP A 92 -0.71 1.27 -7.32
N THR A 93 -1.33 0.20 -7.83
CA THR A 93 -2.74 0.23 -8.23
C THR A 93 -3.65 0.57 -7.05
N PHE A 94 -3.41 -0.05 -5.89
CA PHE A 94 -4.20 0.21 -4.69
C PHE A 94 -4.05 1.66 -4.20
N HIS A 95 -2.83 2.19 -4.12
CA HIS A 95 -2.62 3.58 -3.72
C HIS A 95 -3.34 4.55 -4.67
N ARG A 96 -3.22 4.34 -5.98
CA ARG A 96 -3.97 5.14 -6.96
C ARG A 96 -5.47 5.07 -6.69
N LEU A 97 -6.03 3.88 -6.49
CA LEU A 97 -7.46 3.72 -6.19
C LEU A 97 -7.88 4.45 -4.92
N VAL A 98 -7.09 4.38 -3.84
CA VAL A 98 -7.36 5.10 -2.59
C VAL A 98 -7.40 6.61 -2.83
N PHE A 99 -6.42 7.15 -3.56
CA PHE A 99 -6.41 8.57 -3.92
C PHE A 99 -7.60 8.95 -4.82
N TRP A 100 -7.93 8.14 -5.82
CA TRP A 100 -9.08 8.38 -6.70
C TRP A 100 -10.41 8.36 -5.93
N ALA A 101 -10.60 7.37 -5.06
CA ALA A 101 -11.80 7.29 -4.23
C ALA A 101 -11.92 8.53 -3.32
N PHE A 102 -10.80 9.04 -2.80
CA PHE A 102 -10.80 10.25 -2.00
C PHE A 102 -11.13 11.51 -2.84
N THR A 103 -10.49 11.70 -3.99
CA THR A 103 -10.73 12.88 -4.85
C THR A 103 -12.14 12.92 -5.43
N LYS A 104 -12.77 11.76 -5.63
CA LYS A 104 -14.17 11.65 -6.04
C LYS A 104 -15.16 11.72 -4.88
N GLY A 105 -14.68 11.87 -3.65
CA GLY A 105 -15.50 11.91 -2.45
C GLY A 105 -16.17 10.58 -2.10
N TRP A 106 -15.74 9.47 -2.70
CA TRP A 106 -16.29 8.13 -2.45
C TRP A 106 -15.85 7.52 -1.13
N ILE A 107 -14.83 8.08 -0.48
CA ILE A 107 -14.45 7.74 0.91
C ILE A 107 -14.33 9.01 1.74
N SER A 108 -14.42 8.90 3.07
CA SER A 108 -14.20 10.03 3.98
C SER A 108 -12.70 10.28 4.18
N ASP A 109 -12.34 11.47 4.70
CA ASP A 109 -10.95 11.79 5.06
C ASP A 109 -10.38 10.80 6.08
N TRP A 110 -11.20 10.38 7.05
CA TRP A 110 -10.80 9.38 8.04
C TRP A 110 -10.49 8.01 7.40
N VAL A 111 -11.38 7.50 6.53
CA VAL A 111 -11.16 6.23 5.82
C VAL A 111 -9.92 6.32 4.93
N PHE A 112 -9.72 7.45 4.26
CA PHE A 112 -8.54 7.69 3.44
C PHE A 112 -7.24 7.62 4.25
N ARG A 113 -7.17 8.33 5.37
CA ARG A 113 -5.99 8.30 6.27
C ARG A 113 -5.72 6.91 6.83
N ASP A 114 -6.76 6.22 7.29
CA ASP A 114 -6.64 4.87 7.84
C ASP A 114 -6.18 3.86 6.77
N LEU A 115 -6.72 3.93 5.54
CA LEU A 115 -6.26 3.09 4.42
C LEU A 115 -4.80 3.33 4.05
N LEU A 116 -4.36 4.59 4.00
CA LEU A 116 -2.96 4.91 3.71
C LEU A 116 -2.02 4.39 4.81
N MET A 117 -2.40 4.60 6.07
CA MET A 117 -1.67 4.10 7.23
C MET A 117 -1.48 2.59 7.16
N ARG A 118 -2.58 1.85 7.04
CA ARG A 118 -2.56 0.39 6.96
C ARG A 118 -1.77 -0.09 5.75
N ALA A 119 -1.90 0.57 4.61
CA ALA A 119 -1.17 0.19 3.41
C ALA A 119 0.35 0.32 3.60
N HIS A 120 0.82 1.42 4.20
CA HIS A 120 2.25 1.63 4.45
C HIS A 120 2.82 0.60 5.43
N VAL A 121 2.11 0.34 6.52
CA VAL A 121 2.50 -0.69 7.50
C VAL A 121 2.53 -2.08 6.86
N ARG A 122 1.48 -2.46 6.12
CA ARG A 122 1.37 -3.80 5.53
C ARG A 122 2.36 -4.02 4.38
N GLU A 123 2.61 -3.02 3.55
CA GLU A 123 3.64 -3.10 2.50
C GLU A 123 5.04 -3.28 3.11
N ALA A 124 5.38 -2.50 4.14
CA ALA A 124 6.66 -2.64 4.86
C ALA A 124 6.79 -4.01 5.54
N ALA A 125 5.70 -4.51 6.15
CA ALA A 125 5.66 -5.84 6.75
C ALA A 125 5.91 -6.95 5.72
N GLN A 126 5.30 -6.86 4.53
CA GLN A 126 5.52 -7.84 3.45
C GLN A 126 6.94 -7.83 2.90
N LEU A 127 7.53 -6.64 2.71
CA LEU A 127 8.92 -6.50 2.27
C LEU A 127 9.88 -7.12 3.28
N SER A 128 9.65 -6.87 4.56
CA SER A 128 10.43 -7.38 5.67
C SER A 128 10.29 -8.90 5.80
N ALA A 129 9.05 -9.40 5.77
CA ALA A 129 8.75 -10.82 5.77
C ALA A 129 9.44 -11.54 4.60
N ARG A 130 9.39 -10.99 3.38
CA ARG A 130 10.11 -11.55 2.22
C ARG A 130 11.63 -11.59 2.46
N LYS A 131 12.23 -10.51 2.99
CA LYS A 131 13.66 -10.45 3.28
C LYS A 131 14.07 -11.51 4.30
N ILE A 132 13.28 -11.66 5.37
CA ILE A 132 13.47 -12.66 6.42
C ILE A 132 13.34 -14.08 5.87
N VAL A 133 12.25 -14.39 5.16
CA VAL A 133 12.00 -15.71 4.57
C VAL A 133 13.10 -16.09 3.58
N ASN A 134 13.57 -15.15 2.76
CA ASN A 134 14.67 -15.41 1.83
C ASN A 134 16.02 -15.60 2.54
N ARG A 135 16.26 -14.88 3.63
CA ARG A 135 17.45 -15.07 4.48
C ARG A 135 17.43 -16.47 5.10
N LEU A 136 16.31 -16.87 5.68
CA LEU A 136 16.13 -18.20 6.28
C LEU A 136 16.34 -19.32 5.26
N LYS A 137 15.82 -19.19 4.03
CA LYS A 137 16.03 -20.17 2.95
C LYS A 137 17.49 -20.34 2.52
N ARG A 138 18.32 -19.31 2.70
CA ARG A 138 19.73 -19.28 2.28
C ARG A 138 20.70 -19.72 3.38
N GLN A 139 20.26 -19.77 4.63
CA GLN A 139 21.12 -20.12 5.75
C GLN A 139 21.14 -21.64 5.94
N VAL A 140 22.34 -22.21 5.97
CA VAL A 140 22.60 -23.65 6.19
C VAL A 140 22.46 -24.03 7.68
N SER A 141 22.60 -23.04 8.59
CA SER A 141 22.44 -23.22 10.04
C SER A 141 21.29 -22.35 10.56
N ALA A 142 20.47 -22.92 11.45
CA ALA A 142 19.33 -22.27 12.07
C ALA A 142 19.78 -21.18 13.05
N LYS A 143 20.07 -19.98 12.55
CA LYS A 143 20.20 -18.81 13.42
C LYS A 143 18.81 -18.42 13.91
N THR A 144 18.61 -18.44 15.23
CA THR A 144 17.37 -17.96 15.85
C THR A 144 17.17 -16.49 15.48
N LEU A 145 16.07 -16.16 14.81
CA LEU A 145 15.71 -14.76 14.54
C LEU A 145 15.36 -14.09 15.87
N ASN A 146 16.10 -13.04 16.23
CA ASN A 146 15.74 -12.19 17.36
C ASN A 146 14.58 -11.27 16.96
N GLY A 147 13.63 -11.02 17.87
CA GLY A 147 12.55 -10.04 17.65
C GLY A 147 13.08 -8.66 17.29
N HIS A 148 14.22 -8.25 17.88
CA HIS A 148 14.89 -7.00 17.53
C HIS A 148 15.28 -6.93 16.04
N ASP A 149 15.82 -8.01 15.47
CA ASP A 149 16.21 -8.06 14.05
C ASP A 149 14.99 -7.94 13.12
N ILE A 150 13.84 -8.48 13.54
CA ILE A 150 12.58 -8.39 12.79
C ILE A 150 12.07 -6.95 12.78
N VAL A 151 12.05 -6.32 13.96
CA VAL A 151 11.62 -4.92 14.12
C VAL A 151 12.53 -3.99 13.33
N GLN A 152 13.84 -4.17 13.39
CA GLN A 152 14.77 -3.35 12.62
C GLN A 152 14.55 -3.54 11.11
N CYS A 153 14.36 -4.78 10.65
CA CYS A 153 14.05 -5.06 9.25
C CYS A 153 12.76 -4.34 8.79
N PHE A 154 11.75 -4.26 9.66
CA PHE A 154 10.52 -3.52 9.42
C PHE A 154 10.78 -2.02 9.27
N TYR A 155 11.46 -1.39 10.23
CA TYR A 155 11.73 0.04 10.17
C TYR A 155 12.58 0.42 8.96
N ASP A 156 13.59 -0.39 8.61
CA ASP A 156 14.40 -0.19 7.40
C ASP A 156 13.53 -0.18 6.14
N ALA A 157 12.62 -1.17 6.02
CA ALA A 157 11.72 -1.28 4.87
C ALA A 157 10.71 -0.12 4.82
N TYR A 158 10.18 0.27 5.98
CA TYR A 158 9.23 1.37 6.11
C TYR A 158 9.87 2.71 5.70
N LEU A 159 11.05 3.01 6.25
CA LEU A 159 11.83 4.21 5.94
C LEU A 159 12.30 4.26 4.49
N LEU A 160 12.70 3.13 3.92
CA LEU A 160 13.06 3.06 2.52
C LEU A 160 11.85 3.41 1.64
N LYS A 161 10.69 2.81 1.91
CA LYS A 161 9.46 3.10 1.15
C LYS A 161 8.96 4.53 1.34
N GLN A 162 9.13 5.09 2.52
CA GLN A 162 8.84 6.51 2.76
C GLN A 162 9.73 7.39 1.88
N ARG A 163 11.04 7.15 1.86
CA ARG A 163 11.97 7.89 1.00
C ARG A 163 11.67 7.74 -0.49
N GLU A 164 11.37 6.53 -0.96
CA GLU A 164 10.98 6.30 -2.37
C GLU A 164 9.72 7.09 -2.76
N ARG A 165 8.74 7.17 -1.86
CA ARG A 165 7.51 7.95 -2.07
C ARG A 165 7.79 9.45 -2.11
N GLU A 166 8.59 9.95 -1.17
CA GLU A 166 8.99 11.36 -1.11
C GLU A 166 9.76 11.74 -2.38
N GLN A 167 10.76 10.95 -2.79
CA GLN A 167 11.50 11.15 -4.03
C GLN A 167 10.59 11.10 -5.27
N GLY A 168 9.65 10.16 -5.33
CA GLY A 168 8.66 10.08 -6.40
C GLY A 168 7.79 11.34 -6.50
N LEU A 169 7.43 11.93 -5.36
CA LEU A 169 6.72 13.20 -5.29
C LEU A 169 7.60 14.35 -5.81
N VAL A 170 8.83 14.48 -5.30
CA VAL A 170 9.78 15.52 -5.72
C VAL A 170 10.04 15.47 -7.23
N SER A 171 10.28 14.28 -7.78
CA SER A 171 10.52 14.10 -9.22
C SER A 171 9.32 14.53 -10.06
N ARG A 172 8.09 14.22 -9.63
CA ARG A 172 6.86 14.66 -10.33
C ARG A 172 6.60 16.16 -10.22
N LEU A 173 6.96 16.76 -9.08
CA LEU A 173 6.90 18.21 -8.89
C LEU A 173 7.91 18.93 -9.80
N ARG A 174 9.15 18.42 -9.91
CA ARG A 174 10.18 18.98 -10.77
C ARG A 174 9.76 19.00 -12.25
N VAL A 175 9.12 17.93 -12.72
CA VAL A 175 8.75 17.77 -14.13
C VAL A 175 7.47 18.53 -14.52
N ASN A 176 6.52 18.76 -13.61
CA ASN A 176 5.22 19.34 -13.94
C ASN A 176 5.07 20.77 -13.41
N SER A 177 5.01 21.77 -14.31
CA SER A 177 4.90 23.20 -13.97
C SER A 177 3.62 23.52 -13.18
N SER A 178 2.48 22.93 -13.54
CA SER A 178 1.22 23.11 -12.83
C SER A 178 1.28 22.57 -11.40
N ASN A 179 1.98 21.45 -11.18
CA ASN A 179 2.16 20.92 -9.82
C ASN A 179 3.12 21.77 -8.98
N ARG A 180 4.10 22.44 -9.61
CA ARG A 180 4.99 23.42 -8.96
C ARG A 180 4.22 24.64 -8.47
N GLU A 181 3.34 25.18 -9.29
CA GLU A 181 2.48 26.31 -8.91
C GLU A 181 1.53 25.95 -7.77
N LEU A 182 0.93 24.76 -7.82
CA LEU A 182 0.02 24.27 -6.79
C LEU A 182 0.76 24.00 -5.46
N ALA A 183 1.99 23.50 -5.51
CA ALA A 183 2.83 23.34 -4.33
C ALA A 183 3.24 24.68 -3.68
N ARG A 184 3.53 25.71 -4.51
CA ARG A 184 3.78 27.08 -4.04
C ARG A 184 2.56 27.69 -3.37
N LEU A 185 1.38 27.55 -3.98
CA LEU A 185 0.12 28.05 -3.43
C LEU A 185 -0.27 27.38 -2.10
N LEU A 186 0.14 26.13 -1.88
CA LEU A 186 -0.11 25.39 -0.63
C LEU A 186 0.97 25.60 0.44
N GLY A 187 1.94 26.50 0.23
CA GLY A 187 2.98 26.82 1.21
C GLY A 187 4.05 25.74 1.37
N PHE A 188 4.19 24.83 0.40
CA PHE A 188 5.35 23.92 0.33
C PHE A 188 6.53 24.65 -0.32
N GLU A 189 7.04 25.68 0.35
CA GLU A 189 8.26 26.36 -0.07
C GLU A 189 9.49 25.53 0.30
N SER A 190 10.51 25.60 -0.56
CA SER A 190 11.85 25.00 -0.49
C SER A 190 11.99 23.51 -0.85
N PHE A 191 12.18 23.24 -2.15
CA PHE A 191 13.16 22.24 -2.55
C PHE A 191 14.41 23.00 -3.01
N PRO A 192 15.59 22.79 -2.40
CA PRO A 192 16.81 23.40 -2.89
C PRO A 192 17.07 22.94 -4.33
N ASN A 193 17.36 23.91 -5.19
CA ASN A 193 17.93 23.68 -6.50
C ASN A 193 19.42 23.41 -6.31
N GLU A 194 19.80 22.14 -6.24
CA GLU A 194 21.13 21.67 -6.63
C GLU A 194 20.96 20.36 -7.42
#